data_AF-A0A9E5TZD9-F1
#
_entry.id   AF-A0A9E5TZD9-F1
#
_cell.length_a   1.000
_cell.length_b   1.000
_cell.length_c   1.000
_cell.angle_alpha   90.00
_cell.angle_beta   90.00
_cell.angle_gamma   90.00
#
_symmetry.space_group_name_H-M   'P 1'
#
loop_
_entity.id
_entity.type
_entity.pdbx_description
1 polymer ?
#
loop_
_entity_poly.entity_id
_entity_poly.type
_entity_poly.pdbx_seq_one_letter_code
_entity_poly.pdbx_strand_id
1 'polypeptide(L)'
;DIYLERVRHVRQAFPEKAGRESGWRTDRGRIYLLRGEPDQKIVQVFPPTNSPPYEIWAYDIGPRYVYLFIDETRFDYYRLVFSTDP
;
A
#
# COMPACT_ATOMS: atom_id res chain seq x y z
N ASP A 1 -18.28 -10.69 7.45
CA ASP A 1 -17.78 -10.98 6.09
C ASP A 1 -16.41 -10.31 5.97
N ILE A 2 -15.37 -11.13 5.82
CA ILE A 2 -13.96 -10.69 5.74
C ILE A 2 -13.78 -9.62 4.65
N TYR A 3 -14.52 -9.71 3.54
CA TYR A 3 -14.42 -8.74 2.46
C TYR A 3 -14.89 -7.34 2.91
N LEU A 4 -16.05 -7.25 3.59
CA LEU A 4 -16.58 -5.98 4.09
C LEU A 4 -15.70 -5.36 5.18
N GLU A 5 -15.04 -6.19 5.99
CA GLU A 5 -14.05 -5.72 6.96
C GLU A 5 -12.84 -5.11 6.28
N ARG A 6 -12.29 -5.75 5.24
CA ARG A 6 -11.19 -5.19 4.46
C ARG A 6 -11.59 -3.87 3.80
N VAL A 7 -12.81 -3.77 3.23
CA VAL A 7 -13.31 -2.52 2.63
C VAL A 7 -13.36 -1.37 3.65
N ARG A 8 -13.82 -1.64 4.88
CA ARG A 8 -13.83 -0.63 5.95
C ARG A 8 -12.41 -0.24 6.36
N HIS A 9 -11.52 -1.21 6.49
CA HIS A 9 -10.12 -0.96 6.82
C HIS A 9 -9.44 -0.07 5.78
N VAL A 10 -9.49 -0.44 4.49
CA VAL A 10 -8.78 0.32 3.45
C VAL A 10 -9.30 1.74 3.28
N ARG A 11 -10.59 1.99 3.52
CA ARG A 11 -11.16 3.35 3.53
C ARG A 11 -10.50 4.27 4.56
N GLN A 12 -10.08 3.71 5.69
CA GLN A 12 -9.47 4.46 6.79
C GLN A 12 -7.94 4.47 6.70
N ALA A 13 -7.33 3.35 6.29
CA ALA A 13 -5.89 3.17 6.32
C ALA A 13 -5.14 3.81 5.15
N PHE A 14 -5.76 3.89 3.96
CA PHE A 14 -5.06 4.35 2.74
C PHE A 14 -5.72 5.53 2.00
N PRO A 15 -6.37 6.52 2.66
CA PRO A 15 -6.90 7.68 1.95
C PRO A 15 -5.78 8.60 1.45
N GLU A 16 -5.81 8.95 0.16
CA GLU A 16 -4.88 9.95 -0.40
C GLU A 16 -5.46 11.35 -0.20
N LYS A 17 -4.84 12.11 0.70
CA LYS A 17 -5.34 13.43 1.16
C LYS A 17 -5.38 14.47 0.03
N ALA A 18 -4.41 14.43 -0.88
CA ALA A 18 -4.29 15.39 -1.97
C ALA A 18 -5.36 15.20 -3.07
N GLY A 19 -5.77 13.95 -3.34
CA GLY A 19 -6.73 13.63 -4.41
C GLY A 19 -8.18 13.48 -3.95
N ARG A 20 -8.45 13.46 -2.64
CA ARG A 20 -9.73 12.99 -2.05
C ARG A 20 -10.10 11.58 -2.53
N GLU A 21 -9.12 10.79 -2.94
CA GLU A 21 -9.33 9.43 -3.38
C GLU A 21 -9.62 8.57 -2.14
N SER A 22 -10.78 7.90 -2.16
CA SER A 22 -11.15 7.01 -1.08
C SER A 22 -10.17 5.85 -1.02
N GLY A 23 -9.76 5.41 0.17
CA GLY A 23 -8.63 4.50 0.31
C GLY A 23 -8.76 3.14 -0.38
N TRP A 24 -9.95 2.73 -0.86
CA TRP A 24 -10.12 1.55 -1.72
C TRP A 24 -9.72 1.77 -3.20
N ARG A 25 -9.57 3.03 -3.64
CA ARG A 25 -9.20 3.41 -5.01
C ARG A 25 -7.70 3.52 -5.21
N THR A 26 -6.92 3.58 -4.14
CA THR A 26 -5.46 3.70 -4.16
C THR A 26 -4.81 2.36 -4.47
N ASP A 27 -3.57 2.36 -4.95
CA ASP A 27 -2.87 1.11 -5.27
C ASP A 27 -2.68 0.25 -4.01
N ARG A 28 -2.31 0.86 -2.88
CA ARG A 28 -2.26 0.22 -1.55
C ARG A 28 -3.61 -0.42 -1.20
N GLY A 29 -4.71 0.31 -1.35
CA GLY A 29 -6.05 -0.19 -1.06
C GLY A 29 -6.48 -1.37 -1.92
N ARG A 30 -6.22 -1.31 -3.22
CA ARG A 30 -6.55 -2.39 -4.16
C ARG A 30 -5.79 -3.67 -3.84
N ILE A 31 -4.48 -3.55 -3.56
CA ILE A 31 -3.65 -4.70 -3.17
C ILE A 31 -4.11 -5.28 -1.84
N TYR A 32 -4.43 -4.45 -0.84
CA TYR A 32 -4.93 -4.95 0.45
C TYR A 32 -6.30 -5.64 0.33
N LEU A 33 -7.20 -5.16 -0.54
CA LEU A 33 -8.46 -5.84 -0.79
C LEU A 33 -8.24 -7.23 -1.41
N LEU A 34 -7.32 -7.33 -2.37
CA LEU A 34 -7.00 -8.56 -3.09
C LEU A 34 -6.26 -9.57 -2.21
N ARG A 35 -5.18 -9.14 -1.55
CA ARG A 35 -4.24 -10.00 -0.84
C ARG A 35 -4.49 -10.06 0.67
N GLY A 36 -5.16 -9.05 1.23
CA GLY A 36 -5.34 -8.91 2.68
C GLY A 36 -4.18 -8.18 3.34
N GLU A 37 -3.95 -8.47 4.61
CA GLU A 37 -2.83 -7.93 5.37
C GLU A 37 -1.52 -8.60 4.91
N PRO A 38 -0.45 -7.83 4.66
CA PRO A 38 0.86 -8.41 4.34
C PRO A 38 1.47 -9.09 5.56
N ASP A 39 2.22 -10.17 5.33
CA ASP A 39 2.98 -10.86 6.38
C ASP A 39 4.10 -9.96 6.94
N GLN A 40 4.69 -9.13 6.06
CA GLN A 40 5.66 -8.12 6.46
C GLN A 40 5.37 -6.78 5.79
N LYS A 41 5.43 -5.72 6.58
CA LYS A 41 5.22 -4.34 6.13
C LYS A 41 6.36 -3.46 6.62
N ILE A 42 7.14 -2.91 5.69
CA ILE A 42 8.17 -1.90 5.95
C ILE A 42 7.61 -0.55 5.51
N VAL A 43 7.66 0.46 6.37
CA VAL A 43 7.22 1.82 6.07
C VAL A 43 8.34 2.79 6.40
N GLN A 44 8.76 3.57 5.41
CA GLN A 44 9.76 4.63 5.60
C GLN A 44 9.18 5.97 5.17
N VAL A 45 8.66 6.73 6.14
CA VAL A 45 8.07 8.06 5.89
C VAL A 45 9.16 9.13 5.72
N PHE A 46 10.29 9.00 6.43
CA PHE A 46 11.42 9.92 6.36
C PHE A 46 12.71 9.15 6.10
N PRO A 47 13.01 8.74 4.86
CA PRO A 47 14.25 8.04 4.54
C PRO A 47 15.48 8.88 4.94
N PRO A 48 16.58 8.24 5.36
CA PRO A 48 17.81 8.94 5.76
C PRO A 48 18.52 9.60 4.55
N THR A 49 18.27 9.11 3.34
CA THR A 49 18.68 9.74 2.09
C THR A 49 17.59 10.71 1.59
N ASN A 50 17.88 11.56 0.61
CA ASN A 50 16.86 12.39 -0.06
C ASN A 50 15.87 11.58 -0.94
N SER A 51 15.71 10.29 -0.68
CA SER A 51 14.77 9.42 -1.37
C SER A 51 13.33 9.77 -0.97
N PRO A 52 12.35 9.50 -1.86
CA PRO A 52 10.93 9.65 -1.52
C PRO A 52 10.50 8.63 -0.44
N PRO A 53 9.46 8.94 0.36
CA PRO A 53 8.83 7.97 1.24
C PRO A 53 8.38 6.70 0.50
N TYR A 54 8.47 5.54 1.16
CA TYR A 54 8.10 4.27 0.54
C TYR A 54 7.47 3.27 1.52
N GLU A 55 6.72 2.32 0.97
CA GLU A 55 6.24 1.13 1.67
C GLU A 55 6.60 -0.14 0.89
N ILE A 56 7.05 -1.17 1.61
CA ILE A 56 7.28 -2.50 1.04
C ILE A 56 6.37 -3.48 1.75
N TRP A 57 5.54 -4.19 0.98
CA TRP A 57 4.63 -5.20 1.48
C TRP A 57 5.06 -6.55 0.93
N ALA A 58 5.32 -7.52 1.82
CA ALA A 58 5.64 -8.89 1.47
C ALA A 58 4.54 -9.84 1.96
N TYR A 59 4.16 -10.76 1.07
CA TYR A 59 3.25 -11.86 1.35
C TYR A 59 4.05 -13.15 1.16
N ASP A 60 4.38 -13.81 2.26
CA ASP A 60 5.21 -15.00 2.34
C ASP A 60 4.39 -16.30 2.43
N ILE A 61 3.09 -16.19 2.74
CA ILE A 61 2.15 -17.31 2.79
C ILE A 61 1.48 -17.52 1.41
N GLY A 62 1.71 -18.69 0.81
CA GLY A 62 1.20 -19.03 -0.53
C GLY A 62 2.16 -18.60 -1.64
N PRO A 63 1.67 -18.15 -2.82
CA PRO A 63 2.56 -17.56 -3.83
C PRO A 63 3.18 -16.28 -3.28
N ARG A 64 4.51 -16.21 -3.31
CA ARG A 64 5.26 -15.13 -2.66
C ARG A 64 5.27 -13.88 -3.51
N TYR A 65 4.71 -12.80 -2.97
CA TYR A 65 4.63 -11.52 -3.68
C TYR A 65 5.22 -10.39 -2.86
N VAL A 66 5.94 -9.52 -3.56
CA VAL A 66 6.44 -8.25 -3.02
C VAL A 66 5.80 -7.12 -3.81
N TYR A 67 5.42 -6.06 -3.12
CA TYR A 67 4.94 -4.81 -3.69
C TYR A 67 5.72 -3.65 -3.08
N LEU A 68 6.22 -2.75 -3.92
CA LEU A 68 6.87 -1.51 -3.52
C LEU A 68 6.01 -0.33 -3.94
N PHE A 69 5.63 0.47 -2.96
CA PHE A 69 4.91 1.72 -3.15
C PHE A 69 5.82 2.91 -2.85
N ILE A 70 5.78 3.94 -3.67
CA ILE A 70 6.56 5.17 -3.48
C ILE A 70 5.64 6.39 -3.54
N ASP A 71 5.82 7.31 -2.59
CA ASP A 71 5.20 8.64 -2.62
C ASP A 71 6.22 9.68 -3.13
N GLU A 72 6.35 9.80 -4.45
CA GLU A 72 7.24 10.80 -5.05
C GLU A 72 6.82 12.24 -4.73
N THR A 73 5.54 12.44 -4.42
CA THR A 73 4.98 13.76 -4.15
C THR A 73 5.30 14.26 -2.74
N ARG A 74 5.59 13.34 -1.80
CA ARG A 74 5.69 13.61 -0.35
C ARG A 74 4.37 14.14 0.26
N PHE A 75 3.24 13.89 -0.39
CA PHE A 75 1.90 14.30 0.03
C PHE A 75 0.96 13.10 0.24
N ASP A 76 1.50 11.96 0.67
CA ASP A 76 0.79 10.71 0.97
C ASP A 76 0.16 10.06 -0.29
N TYR A 77 0.79 10.27 -1.45
CA TYR A 77 0.35 9.76 -2.75
C TYR A 77 1.21 8.57 -3.21
N TYR A 78 1.00 7.43 -2.56
CA TYR A 78 1.78 6.23 -2.80
C TYR A 78 1.32 5.48 -4.03
N ARG A 79 2.22 5.36 -5.01
CA ARG A 79 2.01 4.61 -6.25
C ARG A 79 2.77 3.30 -6.23
N LEU A 80 2.15 2.24 -6.77
CA LEU A 80 2.84 0.97 -6.99
C LEU A 80 3.86 1.17 -8.12
N VAL A 81 5.15 0.96 -7.82
CA VAL A 81 6.23 1.13 -8.80
C VAL A 81 6.91 -0.19 -9.17
N PHE A 82 6.76 -1.21 -8.33
CA PHE A 82 7.32 -2.53 -8.56
C PHE A 82 6.48 -3.61 -7.88
N SER A 83 6.33 -4.75 -8.55
CA SER A 83 5.77 -5.96 -7.95
C SER A 83 6.38 -7.23 -8.56
N THR A 84 6.38 -8.32 -7.79
CA THR A 84 6.63 -9.68 -8.29
C THR A 84 5.34 -10.46 -8.57
N ASP A 85 4.18 -9.84 -8.37
CA ASP A 85 2.87 -10.37 -8.76
C ASP A 85 2.71 -10.24 -10.28
N PRO A 86 2.56 -11.35 -11.03
CA PRO A 86 2.59 -11.36 -12.50
C PRO A 86 1.36 -10.75 -13.16
#